data_AF-A0A943B3S4-F1
#
_entry.id   AF-A0A943B3S4-F1
#
_cell.length_a   1.000
_cell.length_b   1.000
_cell.length_c   1.000
_cell.angle_alpha   90.00
_cell.angle_beta   90.00
_cell.angle_gamma   90.00
#
_symmetry.space_group_name_H-M   'P 1'
#
loop_
_entity.id
_entity.type
_entity.pdbx_description
1 polymer ?
#
loop_
_entity_poly.entity_id
_entity_poly.type
_entity_poly.pdbx_seq_one_letter_code
_entity_poly.pdbx_strand_id
1 'polypeptide(L)'
;MPIKIPAELPAYRALDGENIFVMTDERAERQDIRPLEIVIVNLMPTKISTETQLLRLLGNSPLQVNITLLHTAEHVSAHTPAQHLERFYQTFEEIR
;
A
#
# COMPACT_ATOMS: atom_id res chain seq x y z
N MET A 1 1.57 13.13 2.53
CA MET A 1 2.89 13.31 1.87
C MET A 1 3.48 14.59 2.40
N PRO A 2 4.71 14.61 2.92
CA PRO A 2 5.32 15.88 3.29
C PRO A 2 5.53 16.72 2.03
N ILE A 3 5.37 18.04 2.14
CA ILE A 3 5.71 18.94 1.03
C ILE A 3 7.22 19.18 1.09
N LYS A 4 7.91 18.91 -0.02
CA LYS A 4 9.34 19.19 -0.18
C LYS A 4 9.51 20.69 -0.40
N ILE A 5 10.12 21.39 0.54
CA ILE A 5 10.43 22.82 0.42
C ILE A 5 11.88 23.09 0.85
N PRO A 6 12.55 24.06 0.22
CA PRO A 6 13.88 24.49 0.65
C PRO A 6 13.84 24.95 2.11
N ALA A 7 14.86 24.57 2.90
CA ALA A 7 14.92 24.93 4.32
C ALA A 7 15.01 26.45 4.54
N GLU A 8 15.47 27.20 3.54
CA GLU A 8 15.59 28.66 3.55
C GLU A 8 14.26 29.38 3.26
N LEU A 9 13.21 28.65 2.84
CA LEU A 9 11.92 29.23 2.53
C LEU A 9 11.24 29.71 3.83
N PRO A 10 10.81 30.99 3.95
CA PRO A 10 10.14 31.49 5.17
C PRO A 10 8.89 30.69 5.57
N ALA A 11 8.22 30.07 4.59
CA ALA A 11 7.05 29.22 4.81
C ALA A 11 7.38 27.93 5.57
N TYR A 12 8.65 27.51 5.63
CA TYR A 12 9.06 26.35 6.43
C TYR A 12 8.69 26.53 7.89
N ARG A 13 9.04 27.67 8.50
CA ARG A 13 8.74 27.94 9.91
C ARG A 13 7.24 28.11 10.18
N ALA A 14 6.50 28.64 9.22
CA ALA A 14 5.06 28.80 9.33
C ALA A 14 4.34 27.44 9.30
N LEU A 15 4.69 26.58 8.32
CA LEU A 15 4.07 25.26 8.13
C LEU A 15 4.46 24.27 9.25
N ASP A 16 5.70 24.32 9.72
CA ASP A 16 6.16 23.53 10.87
C ASP A 16 5.40 23.91 12.15
N GLY A 17 5.15 25.22 12.36
CA GLY A 17 4.32 25.71 13.47
C GLY A 17 2.84 25.32 13.37
N GLU A 18 2.35 25.01 12.17
CA GLU A 18 0.98 24.56 11.91
C GLU A 18 0.82 23.02 11.94
N ASN A 19 1.84 22.28 12.39
CA ASN A 19 1.87 20.81 12.38
C ASN A 19 1.75 20.20 10.97
N ILE A 20 2.02 20.99 9.92
CA ILE A 20 2.06 20.52 8.55
C ILE A 20 3.45 19.94 8.32
N PHE A 21 3.53 18.64 8.07
CA PHE A 21 4.79 17.95 7.80
C PHE A 21 5.48 18.54 6.55
N VAL A 22 6.51 19.36 6.76
CA VAL A 22 7.42 19.87 5.73
C VAL A 22 8.74 19.11 5.80
N MET A 23 9.24 18.67 4.65
CA MET A 23 10.53 17.96 4.58
C MET A 23 11.58 18.83 3.90
N THR A 24 12.79 18.82 4.47
CA THR A 24 13.99 19.42 3.86
C THR A 24 14.58 18.49 2.79
N ASP A 25 15.24 19.07 1.79
CA ASP A 25 15.78 18.34 0.64
C ASP A 25 16.74 17.20 1.03
N GLU A 26 17.62 17.44 2.01
CA GLU A 26 18.56 16.43 2.52
C GLU A 26 17.87 15.24 3.21
N ARG A 27 16.69 15.46 3.80
CA ARG A 27 15.92 14.43 4.52
C ARG A 27 15.04 13.63 3.56
N ALA A 28 14.61 14.25 2.46
CA ALA A 28 13.90 13.60 1.36
C ALA A 28 14.82 12.61 0.59
N GLU A 29 16.08 12.98 0.37
CA GLU A 29 17.06 12.10 -0.30
C GLU A 29 17.57 10.96 0.58
N ARG A 30 17.59 11.16 1.91
CA ARG A 30 17.92 10.11 2.89
C ARG A 30 16.76 9.18 3.21
N GLN A 31 15.56 9.49 2.74
CA GLN A 31 14.40 8.63 2.95
C GLN A 31 14.52 7.40 2.04
N ASP A 32 15.27 6.40 2.52
CA ASP A 32 15.25 5.04 2.00
C ASP A 32 13.91 4.38 2.43
N ILE A 33 12.80 4.88 1.88
CA ILE A 33 11.46 4.39 2.20
C ILE A 33 11.36 2.98 1.62
N ARG A 34 11.68 2.00 2.46
CA ARG A 34 11.46 0.60 2.13
C ARG A 34 9.95 0.40 1.92
N PRO A 35 9.53 -0.17 0.78
CA PRO A 35 8.13 -0.49 0.58
C PRO A 35 7.67 -1.48 1.65
N LEU A 36 6.47 -1.28 2.18
CA LEU A 36 5.84 -2.22 3.08
C LEU A 36 5.33 -3.42 2.28
N GLU A 37 5.79 -4.61 2.62
CA GLU A 37 5.25 -5.86 2.08
C GLU A 37 4.03 -6.28 2.90
N ILE A 38 2.83 -6.27 2.30
CA ILE A 38 1.58 -6.65 2.94
C ILE A 38 0.98 -7.85 2.22
N VAL A 39 0.66 -8.89 3.00
CA VAL A 39 -0.03 -10.08 2.51
C VAL A 39 -1.48 -10.03 2.94
N ILE A 40 -2.41 -10.24 2.01
CA ILE A 40 -3.86 -10.26 2.27
C ILE A 40 -4.42 -11.64 1.93
N VAL A 41 -4.88 -12.35 2.95
CA VAL A 41 -5.64 -13.61 2.75
C VAL A 41 -7.11 -13.25 2.55
N ASN A 42 -7.57 -13.23 1.29
CA ASN A 42 -8.94 -12.85 0.98
C ASN A 42 -9.87 -14.07 0.98
N LEU A 43 -10.61 -14.27 2.07
CA LEU A 43 -11.59 -15.35 2.23
C LEU A 43 -13.02 -14.97 1.81
N MET A 44 -13.23 -13.76 1.28
CA MET A 44 -14.56 -13.28 0.91
C MET A 44 -15.06 -13.95 -0.38
N PRO A 45 -16.38 -14.18 -0.51
CA PRO A 45 -16.96 -14.71 -1.75
C PRO A 45 -16.84 -13.72 -2.92
N THR A 46 -16.96 -12.42 -2.63
CA THR A 46 -16.88 -11.32 -3.61
C THR A 46 -15.47 -10.74 -3.68
N LYS A 47 -14.50 -11.51 -4.19
CA LYS A 47 -13.07 -11.16 -4.11
C LYS A 47 -12.72 -9.80 -4.68
N ILE A 48 -13.17 -9.49 -5.90
CA ILE A 48 -12.89 -8.23 -6.61
C ILE A 48 -13.39 -7.00 -5.83
N SER A 49 -14.59 -7.10 -5.25
CA SER A 49 -15.17 -6.01 -4.45
C SER A 49 -14.36 -5.78 -3.18
N THR A 50 -14.00 -6.86 -2.49
CA THR A 50 -13.17 -6.81 -1.28
C THR A 50 -11.77 -6.27 -1.56
N GLU A 51 -11.13 -6.70 -2.66
CA GLU A 51 -9.84 -6.16 -3.13
C GLU A 51 -9.95 -4.64 -3.32
N THR A 52 -10.94 -4.18 -4.07
CA THR A 52 -11.14 -2.75 -4.33
C THR A 52 -11.30 -1.96 -3.03
N GLN A 53 -12.05 -2.49 -2.07
CA GLN A 53 -12.28 -1.85 -0.77
C GLN A 53 -10.98 -1.78 0.06
N LEU A 54 -10.24 -2.89 0.17
CA LEU A 54 -9.00 -2.95 0.94
C LEU A 54 -7.90 -2.09 0.30
N LEU A 55 -7.70 -2.20 -1.01
CA LEU A 55 -6.71 -1.43 -1.75
C LEU A 55 -6.98 0.08 -1.69
N ARG A 56 -8.26 0.50 -1.66
CA ARG A 56 -8.62 1.91 -1.50
C ARG A 56 -8.19 2.46 -0.14
N LEU A 57 -8.32 1.67 0.93
CA LEU A 57 -7.89 2.08 2.28
C LEU A 57 -6.36 2.10 2.39
N LEU A 58 -5.69 1.07 1.86
CA LEU A 58 -4.23 0.97 1.89
C LEU A 58 -3.54 2.01 1.00
N GLY A 59 -4.17 2.38 -0.13
CA GLY A 59 -3.65 3.39 -1.05
C GLY A 59 -3.75 4.83 -0.53
N ASN A 60 -4.44 5.08 0.58
CA ASN A 60 -4.54 6.42 1.19
C ASN A 60 -3.37 6.72 2.15
N SER A 61 -2.20 6.12 1.90
CA SER A 61 -0.99 6.27 2.69
C SER A 61 0.12 6.90 1.85
N PRO A 62 0.97 7.78 2.43
CA PRO A 62 2.16 8.28 1.75
C PRO A 62 3.28 7.23 1.63
N LEU A 63 3.11 6.04 2.23
CA LEU A 63 4.08 4.95 2.14
C LEU A 63 3.85 4.10 0.89
N GLN A 64 4.93 3.66 0.26
CA GLN A 64 4.85 2.65 -0.79
C GLN A 64 4.49 1.29 -0.17
N VAL A 65 3.47 0.63 -0.72
CA VAL A 65 2.97 -0.67 -0.23
C VAL A 65 2.94 -1.66 -1.39
N ASN A 66 3.60 -2.79 -1.21
CA ASN A 66 3.54 -3.94 -2.10
C ASN A 66 2.54 -4.95 -1.52
N ILE A 67 1.60 -5.42 -2.34
CA ILE A 67 0.48 -6.24 -1.88
C ILE A 67 0.51 -7.59 -2.58
N THR A 68 0.52 -8.65 -1.78
CA THR A 68 0.39 -10.03 -2.25
C THR A 68 -0.95 -10.60 -1.79
N LEU A 69 -1.77 -11.05 -2.75
CA LEU A 69 -3.06 -11.65 -2.45
C LEU A 69 -2.90 -13.17 -2.32
N LEU A 70 -3.38 -13.73 -1.22
CA LEU A 70 -3.38 -15.17 -0.98
C LEU A 70 -4.77 -15.76 -1.03
N HIS A 71 -4.85 -16.96 -1.60
CA HIS A 71 -6.02 -17.82 -1.51
C HIS A 71 -5.64 -19.18 -0.92
N THR A 72 -6.64 -19.88 -0.39
CA THR A 72 -6.48 -21.26 0.08
C THR A 72 -6.40 -22.19 -1.13
N ALA A 73 -5.40 -23.09 -1.13
CA ALA A 73 -5.11 -23.99 -2.25
C ALA A 73 -6.30 -24.92 -2.58
N GLU A 74 -7.05 -25.35 -1.57
CA GLU A 74 -8.14 -26.33 -1.72
C GLU A 74 -9.51 -25.70 -1.99
N HIS A 75 -9.64 -24.37 -1.94
CA HIS A 75 -10.95 -23.71 -2.03
C HIS A 75 -11.28 -23.22 -3.43
N VAL A 76 -12.31 -23.82 -4.04
CA VAL A 76 -12.88 -23.34 -5.31
C VAL A 76 -13.83 -22.19 -5.03
N SER A 77 -13.48 -20.99 -5.49
CA SER A 77 -14.34 -19.81 -5.31
C SER A 77 -15.55 -19.87 -6.23
N ALA A 78 -16.76 -19.88 -5.67
CA ALA A 78 -18.00 -19.99 -6.43
C ALA A 78 -18.37 -18.72 -7.25
N HIS A 79 -17.89 -17.54 -6.83
CA HIS A 79 -18.31 -16.24 -7.38
C HIS A 79 -17.17 -15.44 -8.04
N THR A 80 -15.98 -16.02 -8.17
CA THR A 80 -14.83 -15.35 -8.79
C THR A 80 -14.34 -16.18 -9.98
N PRO A 81 -14.08 -15.57 -11.16
CA PRO A 81 -13.55 -16.29 -12.31
C PRO A 81 -12.20 -16.95 -11.96
N ALA A 82 -12.00 -18.20 -12.36
CA ALA A 82 -10.75 -18.92 -12.12
C ALA A 82 -9.53 -18.16 -12.68
N GLN A 83 -9.68 -17.52 -13.85
CA GLN A 83 -8.63 -16.70 -14.46
C GLN A 83 -8.17 -15.52 -13.57
N HIS A 84 -9.05 -14.95 -12.75
CA HIS A 84 -8.68 -13.88 -11.82
C HIS A 84 -7.83 -14.42 -10.67
N LEU A 85 -8.17 -15.61 -10.17
CA LEU A 85 -7.39 -16.29 -9.13
C LEU A 85 -6.01 -16.66 -9.66
N GLU A 86 -5.93 -17.34 -10.79
CA GLU A 86 -4.64 -17.78 -11.38
C GLU A 86 -3.68 -16.62 -11.69
N ARG A 87 -4.21 -15.44 -12.03
CA ARG A 87 -3.37 -14.30 -12.43
C ARG A 87 -2.90 -13.46 -11.25
N PHE A 88 -3.70 -13.33 -10.20
CA PHE A 88 -3.49 -12.32 -9.16
C PHE A 88 -3.32 -12.90 -7.76
N TYR A 89 -3.67 -14.17 -7.55
CA TYR A 89 -3.54 -14.83 -6.26
C TYR A 89 -2.39 -15.83 -6.26
N GLN A 90 -1.75 -15.93 -5.10
CA GLN A 90 -0.73 -16.93 -4.83
C GLN A 90 -1.21 -17.88 -3.72
N THR A 91 -0.66 -19.08 -3.69
CA THR A 91 -0.87 -20.00 -2.57
C THR A 91 0.18 -19.78 -1.49
N PHE A 92 -0.07 -20.28 -0.29
CA PHE A 92 0.91 -20.18 0.81
C PHE A 92 2.26 -20.86 0.48
N GLU A 93 2.25 -21.91 -0.36
CA GLU A 93 3.48 -22.60 -0.76
C GLU A 93 4.37 -21.75 -1.68
N GLU A 94 3.79 -20.82 -2.44
CA GLU A 94 4.53 -19.96 -3.40
C GLU A 94 5.29 -18.81 -2.73
N ILE A 95 4.87 -18.41 -1.52
CA ILE A 95 5.46 -17.28 -0.79
C ILE A 95 6.32 -17.69 0.41
N ARG A 96 6.52 -19.00 0.61
CA ARG A 96 7.21 -19.56 1.77
C ARG A 96 8.73 -19.41 1.69
#